data_AF-A0A3P5YT18-F1
#
_entry.id   AF-A0A3P5YT18-F1
#
_cell.length_a   1.000
_cell.length_b   1.000
_cell.length_c   1.000
_cell.angle_alpha   90.00
_cell.angle_beta   90.00
_cell.angle_gamma   90.00
#
_symmetry.space_group_name_H-M   'P 1'
#
loop_
_entity.id
_entity.type
_entity.pdbx_description
1 polymer ?
#
loop_
_entity_poly.entity_id
_entity_poly.type
_entity_poly.pdbx_seq_one_letter_code
_entity_poly.pdbx_strand_id
1 'polypeptide(L)'
;MPSVVHIFASFNDPLIHVTDLSGRETIVRITSGMKVQADRDGSAPYAAILAAHDVAQRCKELGITAMHVKLRATCGNKTKTPGPGAHSALRALVR
;
A
#
# COMPACT_ATOMS: atom_id res chain seq x y z
N MET A 1 13.59 5.82 -12.18
CA MET A 1 12.59 5.28 -13.12
C MET A 1 11.19 5.49 -12.54
N PRO A 2 10.15 5.79 -13.34
CA PRO A 2 8.79 5.92 -12.83
C PRO A 2 8.20 4.54 -12.51
N SER A 3 7.50 4.40 -11.39
CA SER A 3 6.83 3.15 -11.00
C SER A 3 5.34 3.37 -10.70
N VAL A 4 4.60 2.28 -10.52
CA VAL A 4 3.17 2.32 -10.16
C VAL A 4 2.99 1.72 -8.77
N VAL A 5 2.30 2.45 -7.90
CA VAL A 5 1.93 1.98 -6.56
C VAL A 5 0.46 1.63 -6.55
N HIS A 6 0.18 0.36 -6.33
CA HIS A 6 -1.15 -0.19 -6.14
C HIS A 6 -1.45 -0.28 -4.65
N ILE A 7 -2.41 0.53 -4.20
CA ILE A 7 -2.94 0.46 -2.82
C ILE A 7 -4.27 -0.28 -2.88
N PHE A 8 -4.28 -1.49 -2.37
CA PHE A 8 -5.51 -2.26 -2.17
C PHE A 8 -6.03 -2.04 -0.75
N ALA A 9 -7.02 -1.16 -0.63
CA ALA A 9 -7.62 -0.75 0.63
C ALA A 9 -8.78 -1.69 1.03
N SER A 10 -8.41 -2.84 1.61
CA SER A 10 -9.36 -3.73 2.29
C SER A 10 -9.67 -3.24 3.70
N PHE A 11 -10.78 -3.71 4.28
CA PHE A 11 -11.13 -3.45 5.68
C PHE A 11 -10.32 -4.27 6.68
N ASN A 12 -9.77 -5.44 6.30
CA ASN A 12 -9.00 -6.28 7.21
C ASN A 12 -7.48 -6.08 7.09
N ASP A 13 -6.97 -6.07 5.86
CA ASP A 13 -5.52 -6.04 5.61
C ASP A 13 -5.26 -5.25 4.33
N PRO A 14 -4.98 -3.93 4.42
CA PRO A 14 -4.53 -3.16 3.28
C PRO A 14 -3.18 -3.64 2.76
N LEU A 15 -3.09 -3.77 1.44
CA LEU A 15 -1.89 -4.21 0.72
C LEU A 15 -1.34 -3.05 -0.11
N ILE A 16 -0.04 -2.83 0.00
CA ILE A 16 0.71 -1.88 -0.83
C ILE A 16 1.65 -2.68 -1.73
N HIS A 17 1.49 -2.49 -3.03
CA HIS A 17 2.24 -3.22 -4.05
C HIS A 17 2.80 -2.24 -5.06
N VAL A 18 4.11 -2.27 -5.26
CA VAL A 18 4.83 -1.42 -6.21
C VAL A 18 5.31 -2.28 -7.37
N THR A 19 5.00 -1.83 -8.58
CA THR A 19 5.40 -2.49 -9.81
C THR A 19 6.10 -1.53 -10.76
N ASP A 20 6.76 -2.09 -11.76
CA ASP A 20 7.17 -1.33 -12.94
C ASP A 20 5.95 -0.76 -13.70
N LEU A 21 6.20 0.09 -14.71
CA LEU A 21 5.17 0.68 -15.54
C LEU A 21 4.33 -0.34 -16.32
N SER A 22 4.91 -1.48 -16.71
CA SER A 22 4.18 -2.55 -17.39
C SER A 22 3.32 -3.40 -16.43
N GLY A 23 3.57 -3.30 -15.12
CA GLY A 23 2.87 -4.06 -14.09
C GLY A 23 3.25 -5.55 -14.06
N ARG A 24 4.35 -5.93 -14.70
CA ARG A 24 4.81 -7.34 -14.79
C ARG A 24 5.83 -7.66 -13.71
N GLU A 25 6.64 -6.69 -13.32
CA GLU A 25 7.67 -6.86 -12.33
C GLU A 25 7.23 -6.27 -11.00
N THR A 26 7.35 -7.06 -9.93
CA THR A 26 7.06 -6.61 -8.56
C THR A 26 8.35 -6.13 -7.92
N ILE A 27 8.36 -4.86 -7.53
CA ILE A 27 9.51 -4.22 -6.89
C ILE A 27 9.42 -4.43 -5.38
N VAL A 28 8.27 -4.06 -4.80
CA VAL A 28 8.01 -4.18 -3.36
C VAL A 28 6.56 -4.57 -3.14
N ARG A 29 6.30 -5.48 -2.18
CA ARG A 29 4.95 -5.86 -1.78
C ARG A 29 4.90 -6.07 -0.27
N ILE A 30 4.09 -5.28 0.42
CA ILE A 30 3.97 -5.31 1.89
C ILE A 30 2.50 -5.14 2.28
N THR A 31 2.02 -5.94 3.23
CA THR A 31 0.71 -5.75 3.86
C THR A 31 0.85 -5.11 5.23
N SER A 32 -0.22 -4.50 5.74
CA SER A 32 -0.25 -3.99 7.12
C SER A 32 -0.06 -5.11 8.15
N GLY A 33 -0.62 -6.30 7.90
CA GLY A 33 -0.44 -7.49 8.74
C GLY A 33 1.01 -7.91 8.93
N MET A 34 1.91 -7.63 7.97
CA MET A 34 3.35 -7.90 8.13
C MET A 34 4.03 -6.96 9.14
N LYS A 35 3.38 -5.85 9.52
CA LYS A 35 3.92 -4.84 10.46
C LYS A 35 3.32 -4.92 11.85
N VAL A 36 2.30 -5.75 12.05
CA VAL A 36 1.62 -5.93 13.33
C VAL A 36 1.69 -7.38 13.77
N GLN A 37 1.69 -7.60 15.07
CA GLN A 37 1.78 -8.96 15.62
C GLN A 37 0.41 -9.61 15.82
N ALA A 38 -0.64 -8.80 16.04
CA ALA A 38 -2.00 -9.28 16.23
C ALA A 38 -2.86 -9.01 14.99
N ASP A 39 -3.63 -10.02 14.58
CA ASP A 39 -4.51 -9.95 13.39
C ASP A 39 -5.53 -8.81 13.47
N ARG A 40 -6.05 -8.53 14.67
CA ARG A 40 -7.00 -7.43 14.93
C ARG A 40 -6.46 -6.06 14.51
N ASP A 41 -5.14 -5.87 14.60
CA ASP A 41 -4.47 -4.59 14.35
C ASP A 41 -4.13 -4.40 12.86
N GLY A 42 -4.32 -5.44 12.03
CA GLY A 42 -4.06 -5.40 10.58
C GLY A 42 -4.93 -4.37 9.85
N SER A 43 -6.14 -4.13 10.37
CA SER A 43 -7.09 -3.15 9.81
C SER A 43 -6.80 -1.71 10.21
N ALA A 44 -5.92 -1.50 11.19
CA ALA A 44 -5.70 -0.19 11.78
C ALA A 44 -5.01 0.76 10.79
N PRO A 45 -5.39 2.05 10.76
CA PRO A 45 -4.76 3.02 9.87
C PRO A 45 -3.27 3.20 10.16
N TYR A 46 -2.86 2.99 11.42
CA TYR A 46 -1.46 3.06 11.83
C TYR A 46 -0.60 1.95 11.20
N ALA A 47 -1.12 0.72 11.14
CA ALA A 47 -0.43 -0.39 10.51
C ALA A 47 -0.17 -0.13 9.01
N ALA A 48 -1.13 0.48 8.32
CA ALA A 48 -0.99 0.88 6.93
C ALA A 48 0.08 1.97 6.71
N ILE A 49 0.23 2.91 7.67
CA ILE A 49 1.28 3.95 7.63
C ILE A 49 2.66 3.31 7.77
N LEU A 50 2.84 2.39 8.72
CA LEU A 50 4.12 1.69 8.92
C LEU A 50 4.52 0.86 7.69
N ALA A 51 3.55 0.17 7.07
CA ALA A 51 3.78 -0.54 5.82
C ALA A 51 4.19 0.41 4.69
N ALA A 52 3.50 1.55 4.55
CA ALA A 52 3.81 2.56 3.54
C ALA A 52 5.22 3.16 3.70
N HIS A 53 5.67 3.41 4.92
CA HIS A 53 7.02 3.91 5.19
C HIS A 53 8.11 2.92 4.76
N ASP A 54 7.95 1.63 5.07
CA ASP A 54 8.91 0.59 4.64
C ASP A 54 8.95 0.48 3.09
N VAL A 55 7.78 0.53 2.44
CA VAL A 55 7.72 0.58 0.97
C VAL A 55 8.45 1.80 0.41
N ALA A 56 8.19 2.99 0.97
CA ALA A 56 8.83 4.22 0.53
C ALA A 56 10.35 4.18 0.70
N GLN A 57 10.84 3.64 1.82
CA GLN A 57 12.27 3.50 2.06
C GLN A 57 12.93 2.58 1.03
N ARG A 58 12.38 1.38 0.81
CA ARG A 58 12.91 0.45 -0.19
C ARG A 58 12.89 1.03 -1.59
N CYS A 59 11.85 1.79 -1.94
CA CYS A 59 11.78 2.44 -3.23
C CYS A 59 12.81 3.56 -3.40
N LYS A 60 13.15 4.27 -2.32
CA LYS A 60 14.25 5.26 -2.31
C LYS A 60 15.60 4.57 -2.51
N GLU A 61 15.85 3.45 -1.83
CA GLU A 61 17.08 2.65 -1.97
C GLU A 61 17.26 2.13 -3.41
N LEU A 62 16.16 1.79 -4.08
CA LEU A 62 16.16 1.35 -5.48
C LEU A 62 16.18 2.50 -6.51
N GLY A 63 16.24 3.75 -6.07
CA GLY A 63 16.32 4.93 -6.96
C GLY A 63 15.01 5.29 -7.69
N ILE A 64 13.86 4.93 -7.11
CA ILE A 64 12.53 5.32 -7.63
C ILE A 64 12.16 6.69 -7.08
N THR A 65 12.17 7.69 -7.94
CA THR A 65 11.93 9.10 -7.58
C THR A 65 10.51 9.60 -7.89
N ALA A 66 9.79 8.92 -8.78
CA ALA A 66 8.44 9.29 -9.19
C ALA A 66 7.53 8.06 -9.27
N MET A 67 6.30 8.20 -8.77
CA MET A 67 5.35 7.10 -8.64
C MET A 67 3.93 7.53 -9.02
N HIS A 68 3.21 6.67 -9.74
CA HIS A 68 1.77 6.82 -9.97
C HIS A 68 0.98 5.99 -8.97
N VAL A 69 0.07 6.60 -8.22
CA VAL A 69 -0.73 5.87 -7.22
C VAL A 69 -2.09 5.45 -7.80
N LYS A 70 -2.38 4.15 -7.72
CA LYS A 70 -3.67 3.54 -8.05
C LYS A 70 -4.31 3.00 -6.78
N LEU A 71 -5.36 3.66 -6.30
CA LEU A 71 -6.13 3.22 -5.15
C LEU A 71 -7.30 2.32 -5.59
N ARG A 72 -7.46 1.18 -4.93
CA ARG A 72 -8.56 0.24 -5.17
C ARG A 72 -9.17 -0.24 -3.85
N ALA A 73 -10.48 -0.15 -3.72
CA ALA A 73 -11.23 -0.80 -2.64
C ALA A 73 -11.59 -2.26 -2.99
N THR A 74 -12.10 -3.01 -2.01
CA THR A 74 -12.82 -4.25 -2.31
C THR A 74 -13.96 -3.97 -3.30
N CYS A 75 -14.14 -4.83 -4.30
CA CYS A 75 -15.15 -4.63 -5.35
C CYS A 75 -15.97 -5.92 -5.54
N GLY A 76 -16.99 -5.92 -6.41
CA GLY A 76 -17.94 -7.02 -6.57
C GLY A 76 -19.11 -6.88 -5.59
N ASN A 77 -19.52 -7.98 -4.96
CA ASN A 77 -20.62 -8.00 -3.97
C ASN A 77 -20.20 -7.48 -2.58
N LYS A 78 -18.96 -6.99 -2.44
CA LYS A 78 -18.39 -6.43 -1.21
C LYS A 78 -18.43 -4.91 -1.24
N THR A 79 -18.11 -4.30 -0.10
CA THR A 79 -18.10 -2.84 0.08
C THR A 79 -17.15 -2.15 -0.89
N LYS A 80 -17.68 -1.22 -1.71
CA LYS A 80 -16.90 -0.38 -2.63
C LYS A 80 -16.19 0.78 -1.94
N THR A 81 -16.51 1.02 -0.67
CA THR A 81 -15.84 2.02 0.16
C THR A 81 -14.43 1.55 0.49
N PRO A 82 -13.39 2.37 0.27
CA PRO A 82 -12.04 2.00 0.67
C PRO A 82 -11.93 1.87 2.19
N GLY A 83 -11.15 0.89 2.65
CA GLY A 83 -10.90 0.69 4.08
C GLY A 83 -10.17 1.86 4.74
N PRO A 84 -10.16 1.93 6.08
CA PRO A 84 -9.66 3.08 6.86
C PRO A 84 -8.16 3.38 6.61
N GLY A 85 -7.38 2.38 6.21
CA GLY A 85 -5.95 2.55 5.90
C GLY A 85 -5.65 3.24 4.56
N ALA A 86 -6.64 3.46 3.69
CA ALA A 86 -6.44 3.99 2.33
C ALA A 86 -5.80 5.38 2.31
N HIS A 87 -6.44 6.34 2.98
CA HIS A 87 -6.00 7.73 3.00
C HIS A 87 -4.69 7.88 3.79
N SER A 88 -4.53 7.09 4.85
CA SER A 88 -3.34 7.07 5.70
C SER A 88 -2.10 6.59 4.94
N ALA A 89 -2.22 5.47 4.22
CA ALA A 89 -1.13 4.94 3.38
C ALA A 89 -0.77 5.93 2.25
N LEU A 90 -1.77 6.53 1.60
CA LEU A 90 -1.54 7.55 0.57
C LEU A 90 -0.74 8.74 1.12
N ARG A 91 -1.14 9.27 2.29
CA ARG A 91 -0.41 10.38 2.92
C ARG A 91 1.02 10.01 3.29
N ALA A 92 1.25 8.78 3.76
CA ALA A 92 2.59 8.32 4.15
C ALA A 92 3.55 8.19 2.95
N LEU A 93 3.04 7.90 1.75
CA LEU A 93 3.84 7.82 0.52
C LEU A 93 4.19 9.19 -0.08
N VAL A 94 3.39 10.22 0.21
CA VAL A 94 3.60 11.59 -0.31
C VAL A 94 4.58 12.38 0.57
N ARG A 95 4.94 11.86 1.74
CA ARG A 95 5.78 12.53 2.75
C ARG A 95 7.23 12.03 2.71
#